data_AF-A0A7U3NWC3-F1
#
_entry.id   AF-A0A7U3NWC3-F1
#
_cell.length_a   1.000
_cell.length_b   1.000
_cell.length_c   1.000
_cell.angle_alpha   90.00
_cell.angle_beta   90.00
_cell.angle_gamma   90.00
#
_symmetry.space_group_name_H-M   'P 1'
#
loop_
_entity.id
_entity.type
_entity.pdbx_description
1 polymer ?
#
loop_
_entity_poly.entity_id
_entity_poly.type
_entity_poly.pdbx_seq_one_letter_code
_entity_poly.pdbx_strand_id
1 'polypeptide(L)' 'RKGDSVYVSGDLMVMDEFGYVYFRDRGGDTFRWRGENVSTTEVEGILSSLLKHTDVAVYGVSVPGVEGKAGMAAIVDN' A
#
# COMPACT_ATOMS: atom_id res chain seq x y z
N ARG A 1 -28.51 0.64 -10.73
CA ARG A 1 -29.43 0.84 -11.88
C ARG A 1 -28.65 0.64 -13.18
N LYS A 2 -29.27 0.35 -14.32
CA LYS A 2 -28.59 0.45 -15.64
C LYS A 2 -28.25 1.94 -15.86
N GLY A 3 -26.97 2.28 -15.90
CA GLY A 3 -26.50 3.66 -16.12
C GLY A 3 -25.78 4.31 -14.94
N ASP A 4 -25.74 3.69 -13.76
CA ASP A 4 -24.90 4.19 -12.67
C ASP A 4 -23.43 3.83 -12.96
N SER A 5 -22.58 4.83 -13.13
CA SER A 5 -21.12 4.67 -13.24
C SER A 5 -20.46 5.10 -11.93
N VAL A 6 -19.63 4.23 -11.37
CA VAL A 6 -18.86 4.52 -10.16
C VAL A 6 -17.38 4.54 -10.48
N TYR A 7 -16.65 5.48 -9.88
CA TYR A 7 -15.20 5.50 -9.92
C TYR A 7 -14.66 4.67 -8.76
N VAL A 8 -13.90 3.62 -9.07
CA VAL A 8 -13.26 2.77 -8.06
C VAL A 8 -11.89 3.37 -7.77
N SER A 9 -11.73 4.09 -6.64
CA SER A 9 -10.45 4.70 -6.29
C SER A 9 -9.40 3.68 -5.84
N GLY A 10 -9.84 2.52 -5.37
CA GLY A 10 -8.97 1.51 -4.77
C GLY A 10 -8.64 1.77 -3.30
N ASP A 11 -9.20 2.81 -2.69
CA ASP A 11 -9.01 3.10 -1.27
C ASP A 11 -10.15 2.49 -0.44
N LEU A 12 -9.79 1.84 0.66
CA LEU A 12 -10.72 1.44 1.71
C LEU A 12 -11.05 2.67 2.55
N MET A 13 -12.31 3.08 2.51
CA MET A 13 -12.82 4.19 3.32
C MET A 13 -13.89 3.69 4.30
N VAL A 14 -14.00 4.35 5.45
CA VAL A 14 -15.06 4.10 6.44
C VAL A 14 -15.85 5.39 6.65
N MET A 15 -17.18 5.28 6.69
CA MET A 15 -18.06 6.41 6.96
C MET A 15 -18.63 6.29 8.38
N ASP A 16 -18.65 7.38 9.13
CA ASP A 16 -19.30 7.42 10.45
C ASP A 16 -20.82 7.72 10.37
N GLU A 17 -21.49 7.69 11.52
CA GLU A 17 -22.94 7.96 11.64
C GLU A 17 -23.33 9.40 11.27
N PHE A 18 -22.37 10.33 11.24
CA PHE A 18 -22.58 11.73 10.85
C PHE A 18 -22.28 11.96 9.36
N GLY A 19 -21.87 10.92 8.63
CA GLY A 19 -21.58 10.98 7.19
C GLY A 19 -20.17 11.43 6.84
N TYR A 20 -19.24 11.55 7.81
CA TYR A 20 -17.84 11.83 7.52
C TYR A 20 -17.14 10.58 7.01
N VAL A 21 -16.28 10.75 6.00
CA VAL A 21 -15.54 9.66 5.37
C VAL A 21 -14.07 9.72 5.78
N TYR A 22 -13.56 8.60 6.29
CA TYR A 22 -12.19 8.44 6.76
C TYR A 22 -11.44 7.45 5.88
N PHE A 23 -10.21 7.79 5.51
CA PHE A 23 -9.30 6.87 4.87
C PHE A 23 -8.87 5.79 5.86
N ARG A 24 -8.97 4.52 5.46
CA ARG A 24 -8.59 3.38 6.28
C ARG A 24 -7.40 2.63 5.71
N ASP A 25 -7.39 2.40 4.40
CA ASP A 25 -6.32 1.65 3.73
C ASP A 25 -6.37 1.86 2.21
N ARG A 26 -5.41 1.34 1.45
CA ARG A 26 -5.49 1.20 -0.01
C ARG A 26 -5.37 -0.25 -0.41
N GLY A 27 -6.29 -0.72 -1.24
CA GLY A 27 -6.43 -2.09 -1.74
C GLY A 27 -5.31 -2.58 -2.67
N GLY A 28 -4.12 -2.00 -2.57
CA GLY A 28 -2.90 -2.36 -3.30
C GLY A 28 -1.62 -2.28 -2.45
N ASP A 29 -1.73 -2.00 -1.14
CA ASP A 29 -0.60 -1.83 -0.22
C ASP A 29 -0.02 -3.17 0.27
N THR A 30 -0.28 -4.24 -0.49
CA THR A 30 0.35 -5.53 -0.26
C THR A 30 0.90 -6.10 -1.56
N PHE A 31 2.00 -6.83 -1.45
CA PHE A 31 2.51 -7.64 -2.54
C PHE A 31 2.82 -9.05 -2.04
N ARG A 32 2.75 -10.03 -2.93
CA ARG A 32 3.04 -11.42 -2.59
C ARG A 32 4.50 -11.74 -2.92
N TRP A 33 5.28 -12.18 -1.94
CA TRP A 33 6.67 -12.61 -2.15
C TRP A 33 6.87 -14.01 -1.61
N ARG A 34 7.33 -14.94 -2.46
CA ARG A 34 7.57 -16.34 -2.09
C ARG A 34 6.38 -17.02 -1.39
N GLY A 35 5.16 -16.68 -1.81
CA GLY A 35 3.94 -17.24 -1.26
C GLY A 35 3.35 -16.49 -0.05
N GLU A 36 4.05 -15.49 0.47
CA GLU A 36 3.62 -14.71 1.63
C GLU A 36 3.08 -13.35 1.20
N ASN A 37 2.04 -12.86 1.89
CA ASN A 37 1.56 -11.50 1.70
C ASN A 37 2.42 -10.54 2.55
N VAL A 38 2.97 -9.53 1.90
CA VAL A 38 3.82 -8.50 2.53
C VAL A 38 3.04 -7.19 2.55
N SER A 39 2.90 -6.59 3.73
CA SER A 39 2.33 -5.25 3.92
C SER A 39 3.38 -4.17 3.63
N THR A 40 3.10 -3.27 2.68
CA THR A 40 4.01 -2.17 2.37
C THR A 40 4.06 -1.19 3.55
N THR A 41 2.92 -0.89 4.18
CA THR A 41 2.80 0.02 5.33
C THR A 41 3.63 -0.43 6.53
N GLU A 42 3.65 -1.73 6.83
CA GLU A 42 4.45 -2.27 7.94
C GLU A 42 5.95 -2.11 7.67
N VAL A 43 6.38 -2.46 6.45
CA VAL A 43 7.79 -2.34 6.05
C VAL A 43 8.22 -0.88 5.97
N GLU A 44 7.38 0.02 5.45
CA GLU A 44 7.59 1.47 5.44
C GLU A 44 7.78 2.01 6.86
N GLY A 45 6.90 1.64 7.79
CA GLY A 45 6.97 2.08 9.18
C GLY A 45 8.27 1.63 9.87
N ILE A 46 8.70 0.39 9.64
CA ILE A 46 9.97 -0.13 10.18
C ILE A 46 11.16 0.62 9.56
N LEU A 47 11.19 0.78 8.24
CA LEU A 47 12.28 1.47 7.54
C LEU A 47 12.36 2.94 7.95
N SER A 48 11.23 3.64 8.00
CA SER A 48 11.15 5.03 8.45
C SER A 48 11.70 5.17 9.87
N SER A 49 11.31 4.29 10.80
CA SER A 49 11.83 4.27 12.18
C SER A 49 13.35 4.08 12.25
N LEU A 50 13.89 3.12 11.48
CA LEU A 50 15.33 2.86 11.43
C LEU A 50 16.13 4.00 10.79
N LEU A 51 15.51 4.73 9.87
CA LEU A 51 16.13 5.82 9.11
C LEU A 51 15.86 7.21 9.73
N LYS A 52 15.53 7.28 11.02
CA LYS A 52 15.27 8.54 11.74
C LYS A 52 14.07 9.33 11.19
N HIS A 53 12.99 8.62 10.89
CA HIS A 53 11.73 9.18 10.38
C HIS A 53 11.85 9.82 9.00
N THR A 54 12.72 9.28 8.15
CA THR A 54 12.75 9.62 6.72
C THR A 54 11.49 9.11 6.01
N ASP A 55 11.07 9.85 4.98
CA ASP A 55 9.99 9.42 4.08
C ASP A 55 10.44 8.23 3.24
N VAL A 56 9.69 7.13 3.35
CA VAL A 56 9.96 5.86 2.66
C VAL A 56 8.69 5.39 1.97
N ALA A 57 8.83 4.92 0.72
CA ALA A 57 7.77 4.24 0.00
C ALA A 57 8.21 2.82 -0.36
N VAL A 58 7.42 1.81 0.00
CA VAL A 58 7.67 0.39 -0.29
C VAL A 58 6.67 -0.11 -1.30
N TYR A 59 7.15 -0.86 -2.29
CA TYR A 59 6.29 -1.43 -3.33
C TYR A 59 6.88 -2.72 -3.88
N GLY A 60 6.00 -3.56 -4.42
CA GLY A 60 6.40 -4.80 -5.08
C GLY A 60 6.84 -4.55 -6.53
N VAL A 61 8.00 -5.07 -6.92
CA VAL A 61 8.51 -5.10 -8.30
C VAL A 61 8.52 -6.51 -8.88
N SER A 62 8.14 -6.65 -10.15
CA SER A 62 8.21 -7.93 -10.85
C SER A 62 9.66 -8.27 -11.21
N VAL A 63 10.11 -9.47 -10.84
CA VAL A 63 11.46 -9.96 -11.16
C VAL A 63 11.34 -11.14 -12.13
N PRO A 64 12.07 -11.16 -13.26
CA PRO A 64 12.01 -12.25 -14.23
C PRO A 64 12.32 -13.61 -13.58
N GLY A 65 11.48 -14.61 -13.85
CA GLY A 65 11.66 -15.97 -13.34
C GLY A 65 11.25 -16.18 -11.88
N VAL A 66 10.64 -15.18 -11.23
CA VAL A 66 10.19 -15.28 -9.83
C VAL A 66 8.68 -15.10 -9.73
N GLU A 67 8.02 -15.97 -8.96
CA GLU A 67 6.60 -15.84 -8.65
C GLU A 67 6.37 -14.75 -7.61
N GLY A 68 5.40 -13.86 -7.89
CA GLY A 68 5.09 -12.72 -7.02
C GLY A 68 5.93 -11.49 -7.37
N LYS A 69 6.08 -10.60 -6.39
CA LYS A 69 6.83 -9.35 -6.51
C LYS A 69 7.85 -9.24 -5.39
N ALA A 70 9.07 -8.84 -5.71
CA ALA A 70 10.10 -8.54 -4.71
C ALA A 70 9.84 -7.18 -4.08
N GLY A 71 10.13 -7.02 -2.80
CA GLY A 71 10.03 -5.72 -2.13
C GLY A 71 11.12 -4.76 -2.60
N MET A 72 10.73 -3.53 -2.95
CA MET A 72 11.62 -2.40 -3.22
C MET A 72 11.24 -1.24 -2.30
N ALA A 73 12.24 -0.51 -1.79
CA ALA A 73 12.03 0.69 -0.98
C ALA A 73 12.70 1.89 -1.66
N ALA A 74 11.93 2.96 -1.87
CA ALA A 74 12.45 4.27 -2.24
C ALA A 74 12.58 5.10 -0.96
N ILE A 75 13.78 5.62 -0.70
CA ILE A 75 14.11 6.41 0.50
C ILE A 75 14.50 7.81 0.02
N VAL A 76 13.90 8.83 0.63
CA VAL A 76 14.29 10.23 0.35
C VAL A 76 15.57 10.54 1.12
N ASP A 77 16.66 10.83 0.42
CA ASP A 77 17.90 11.31 1.04
C ASP A 77 17.84 12.85 1.09
N ASN A 78 18.00 13.43 2.28
CA ASN A 78 17.94 14.87 2.54
C ASN A 78 19.34 15.49 2.60
#